data_AF-A0AAD6ZV49-F1
#
_entry.id   AF-A0AAD6ZV49-F1
#
_cell.length_a   1.000
_cell.length_b   1.000
_cell.length_c   1.000
_cell.angle_alpha   90.00
_cell.angle_beta   90.00
_cell.angle_gamma   90.00
#
_symmetry.space_group_name_H-M   'P 1'
#
loop_
_entity.id
_entity.type
_entity.pdbx_description
1 polymer ?
#
loop_
_entity_poly.entity_id
_entity_poly.type
_entity_poly.pdbx_seq_one_letter_code
_entity_poly.pdbx_strand_id
1 'polypeptide(L)'
;MATWDWKVNNVHIPAPNSRTLDPDAPKAWNKLTFDPTSAYDLCRHLGPRIDEPGCLMASLDKFLASDIAWLACGASTNGGHQVPSDGFFKEFDDLCNATVAGNQGAMDRKAFIELARRLLYDLSTMIDCAIGSTTMVMTVEGTTAPGTPQQPECLKAFVLMPPSFVCENPGSHAHIATIIQMFIEHVGVPTVASWTRRARARWGRFCTRPTMFFTVGLQGWTSLNPIVPAPVPAPVPPAPTPFVPSQDVYDIDEIPMDGITLDLVTAYEHIADLEHNLANSDHQVDILQTCVGDYERMQADAARELMAVEAELACLREENLQLRADHALSPPSTPAGLRAALLHSTPSRGAPSTPSRLTARIPSTPPPYAPSVSTPTTPRGAQASTRTTGPLKWAMEIDSLECFPDHLKGELVLALERDVSI
;
A
#
# COMPACT_ATOMS: atom_id res chain seq x y z
N MET A 1 -10.19 -1.55 37.68
CA MET A 1 -10.21 -1.89 36.24
C MET A 1 -8.83 -1.64 35.69
N ALA A 2 -8.16 -2.67 35.17
CA ALA A 2 -6.87 -2.50 34.52
C ALA A 2 -7.11 -1.83 33.16
N THR A 3 -6.55 -0.65 32.96
CA THR A 3 -6.39 -0.06 31.63
C THR A 3 -5.36 -0.91 30.89
N TRP A 4 -5.81 -1.71 29.93
CA TRP A 4 -4.92 -2.48 29.07
C TRP A 4 -4.23 -1.50 28.12
N ASP A 5 -2.92 -1.30 28.29
CA ASP A 5 -2.08 -0.50 27.40
C ASP A 5 -1.59 -1.44 26.27
N TRP A 6 -2.16 -1.28 25.07
CA TRP A 6 -1.86 -2.14 23.92
C TRP A 6 -0.54 -1.69 23.28
N LYS A 7 0.56 -2.22 23.80
CA LYS A 7 1.89 -2.06 23.22
C LYS A 7 2.33 -3.37 22.59
N VAL A 8 2.36 -3.41 21.26
CA VAL A 8 2.88 -4.54 20.50
C VAL A 8 4.01 -4.04 19.63
N ASN A 9 5.22 -4.56 19.81
CA ASN A 9 6.35 -4.34 18.89
C ASN A 9 6.54 -2.87 18.44
N ASN A 10 6.45 -1.91 19.38
CA ASN A 10 6.54 -0.45 19.18
C ASN A 10 5.35 0.24 18.47
N VAL A 11 4.28 -0.48 18.12
CA VAL A 11 3.03 0.12 17.64
C VAL A 11 2.06 0.25 18.80
N HIS A 12 1.79 1.51 19.19
CA HIS A 12 0.79 1.85 20.18
C HIS A 12 -0.52 2.11 19.45
N ILE A 13 -1.52 1.24 19.64
CA ILE A 13 -2.88 1.53 19.20
C ILE A 13 -3.53 2.35 20.30
N PRO A 14 -3.85 3.63 20.06
CA PRO A 14 -4.41 4.47 21.10
C PRO A 14 -5.75 3.91 21.54
N ALA A 15 -5.89 3.66 22.84
CA ALA A 15 -7.21 3.43 23.42
C ALA A 15 -8.12 4.62 23.07
N PRO A 16 -9.40 4.38 22.73
CA PRO A 16 -10.32 5.45 22.36
C PRO A 16 -10.29 6.57 23.40
N ASN A 17 -10.16 7.82 22.93
CA ASN A 17 -10.23 8.98 23.82
C ASN A 17 -11.55 8.92 24.60
N SER A 18 -11.46 8.96 25.93
CA SER A 18 -12.56 8.77 26.89
C SER A 18 -13.68 9.83 26.84
N ARG A 19 -13.73 10.67 25.80
CA ARG A 19 -14.63 11.84 25.72
C ARG A 19 -15.94 11.58 24.98
N THR A 20 -16.09 10.51 24.21
CA THR A 20 -17.27 10.34 23.33
C THR A 20 -17.90 8.95 23.31
N LEU A 21 -17.32 7.94 23.95
CA LEU A 21 -17.85 6.58 23.96
C LEU A 21 -17.87 6.02 25.38
N ASP A 22 -18.93 5.27 25.69
CA ASP A 22 -18.99 4.43 26.87
C ASP A 22 -17.74 3.51 26.84
N PRO A 23 -16.79 3.64 27.78
CA PRO A 23 -15.55 2.86 27.75
C PRO A 23 -15.84 1.35 27.78
N ASP A 24 -17.03 0.95 28.23
CA ASP A 24 -17.40 -0.44 28.42
C ASP A 24 -18.00 -1.10 27.17
N ALA A 25 -18.41 -0.33 26.14
CA ALA A 25 -19.05 -0.87 24.93
C ALA A 25 -18.26 -0.56 23.64
N PRO A 26 -17.93 -1.57 22.81
CA PRO A 26 -17.32 -1.32 21.49
C PRO A 26 -18.29 -0.62 20.53
N LYS A 27 -17.78 0.19 19.58
CA LYS A 27 -18.59 0.79 18.50
C LYS A 27 -19.41 -0.27 17.77
N ALA A 28 -20.65 0.04 17.38
CA ALA A 28 -21.46 -0.87 16.57
C ALA A 28 -20.77 -1.22 15.23
N TRP A 29 -20.93 -2.47 14.75
CA TRP A 29 -20.29 -2.99 13.53
C TRP A 29 -20.45 -2.09 12.30
N ASN A 30 -21.64 -1.51 12.10
CA ASN A 30 -21.95 -0.63 10.97
C ASN A 30 -21.38 0.80 11.10
N LYS A 31 -20.65 1.09 12.18
CA LYS A 31 -19.99 2.37 12.45
C LYS A 31 -18.46 2.25 12.47
N LEU A 32 -17.92 1.07 12.19
CA LEU A 32 -16.48 0.86 12.07
C LEU A 32 -16.00 1.49 10.75
N THR A 33 -14.95 2.27 10.81
CA THR A 33 -14.32 2.98 9.67
C THR A 33 -12.83 2.64 9.58
N PHE A 34 -12.16 2.98 8.47
CA PHE A 34 -10.72 2.71 8.30
C PHE A 34 -9.87 3.62 9.20
N ASP A 35 -9.81 3.29 10.49
CA ASP A 35 -9.05 4.02 11.52
C ASP A 35 -8.60 3.11 12.67
N PRO A 36 -7.56 3.49 13.45
CA PRO A 36 -7.00 2.67 14.53
C PRO A 36 -8.02 2.30 15.63
N THR A 37 -8.98 3.19 15.92
CA THR A 37 -9.97 2.95 16.98
C THR A 37 -10.98 1.89 16.55
N SER A 38 -11.38 1.90 15.29
CA SER A 38 -12.29 0.90 14.75
C SER A 38 -11.65 -0.50 14.66
N ALA A 39 -10.35 -0.59 14.36
CA ALA A 39 -9.61 -1.86 14.46
C ALA A 39 -9.60 -2.39 15.91
N TYR A 40 -9.31 -1.52 16.89
CA TYR A 40 -9.37 -1.87 18.31
C TYR A 40 -10.77 -2.37 18.75
N ASP A 41 -11.85 -1.68 18.34
CA ASP A 41 -13.21 -2.10 18.67
C ASP A 41 -13.62 -3.40 17.97
N LEU A 42 -13.09 -3.68 16.78
CA LEU A 42 -13.30 -4.96 16.08
C LEU A 42 -12.70 -6.14 16.88
N CYS A 43 -11.46 -5.99 17.35
CA CYS A 43 -10.85 -6.94 18.30
C CYS A 43 -11.71 -7.16 19.56
N ARG A 44 -12.34 -6.10 20.10
CA ARG A 44 -13.20 -6.21 21.28
C ARG A 44 -14.49 -6.98 21.01
N HIS A 45 -15.06 -6.89 19.81
CA HIS A 45 -16.24 -7.68 19.43
C HIS A 45 -15.94 -9.18 19.38
N LEU A 46 -14.72 -9.55 19.00
CA LEU A 46 -14.30 -10.96 18.94
C LEU A 46 -14.06 -11.56 20.34
N GLY A 47 -13.85 -10.72 21.35
CA GLY A 47 -13.80 -11.07 22.77
C GLY A 47 -12.61 -11.96 23.18
N PRO A 48 -12.23 -11.97 24.48
CA PRO A 48 -11.35 -13.01 25.00
C PRO A 48 -12.10 -14.35 25.01
N ARG A 49 -11.63 -15.31 24.21
CA ARG A 49 -12.06 -16.70 24.31
C ARG A 49 -11.82 -17.21 25.73
N ILE A 50 -12.89 -17.60 26.42
CA ILE A 50 -12.85 -18.08 27.82
C ILE A 50 -12.02 -19.37 27.92
N ASP A 51 -12.01 -20.16 26.85
CA ASP A 51 -11.32 -21.45 26.72
C ASP A 51 -9.84 -21.33 26.34
N GLU A 52 -9.41 -20.20 25.77
CA GLU A 52 -8.03 -19.96 25.35
C GLU A 52 -7.55 -18.55 25.76
N PRO A 53 -7.42 -18.28 27.08
CA PRO A 53 -6.93 -17.00 27.55
C PRO A 53 -5.54 -16.72 26.98
N GLY A 54 -5.41 -15.63 26.22
CA GLY A 54 -4.15 -15.21 25.60
C GLY A 54 -4.01 -15.51 24.11
N CYS A 55 -4.96 -16.21 23.47
CA CYS A 55 -4.93 -16.45 22.01
C CYS A 55 -4.87 -15.14 21.21
N LEU A 56 -5.65 -14.13 21.63
CA LEU A 56 -5.61 -12.79 21.07
C LEU A 56 -4.20 -12.16 21.18
N MET A 57 -3.56 -12.26 22.34
CA MET A 57 -2.23 -11.69 22.55
C MET A 57 -1.15 -12.46 21.76
N ALA A 58 -1.27 -13.78 21.67
CA ALA A 58 -0.33 -14.64 20.95
C ALA A 58 -0.42 -14.47 19.42
N SER A 59 -1.59 -14.09 18.89
CA SER A 59 -1.83 -13.88 17.46
C SER A 59 -2.18 -12.42 17.13
N LEU A 60 -1.77 -11.48 17.97
CA LEU A 60 -2.22 -10.10 17.90
C LEU A 60 -1.91 -9.46 16.54
N ASP A 61 -0.71 -9.67 16.00
CA ASP A 61 -0.33 -9.16 14.68
C ASP A 61 -1.25 -9.70 13.57
N LYS A 62 -1.71 -10.95 13.67
CA LYS A 62 -2.66 -11.54 12.71
C LYS A 62 -4.07 -10.96 12.85
N PHE A 63 -4.50 -10.70 14.08
CA PHE A 63 -5.78 -10.03 14.33
C PHE A 63 -5.75 -8.60 13.80
N LEU A 64 -4.68 -7.84 14.05
CA LEU A 64 -4.53 -6.49 13.51
C LEU A 64 -4.50 -6.48 11.97
N ALA A 65 -3.77 -7.41 11.36
CA ALA A 65 -3.78 -7.60 9.91
C ALA A 65 -5.20 -7.90 9.40
N SER A 66 -5.93 -8.80 10.06
CA SER A 66 -7.32 -9.13 9.73
C SER A 66 -8.24 -7.92 9.86
N ASP A 67 -8.06 -7.09 10.89
CA ASP A 67 -8.88 -5.90 11.11
C ASP A 67 -8.63 -4.86 10.02
N ILE A 68 -7.37 -4.64 9.63
CA ILE A 68 -7.04 -3.75 8.51
C ILE A 68 -7.60 -4.31 7.21
N ALA A 69 -7.47 -5.62 6.95
CA ALA A 69 -8.04 -6.26 5.77
C ALA A 69 -9.56 -6.10 5.72
N TRP A 70 -10.24 -6.28 6.86
CA TRP A 70 -11.67 -6.07 7.00
C TRP A 70 -12.07 -4.63 6.65
N LEU A 71 -11.35 -3.65 7.21
CA LEU A 71 -11.63 -2.22 6.98
C LEU A 71 -11.28 -1.77 5.55
N ALA A 72 -10.31 -2.41 4.90
CA ALA A 72 -9.91 -2.12 3.51
C ALA A 72 -10.75 -2.88 2.48
N CYS A 73 -11.54 -3.88 2.89
CA CYS A 73 -12.31 -4.72 1.99
C CYS A 73 -13.28 -3.88 1.14
N GLY A 74 -13.23 -4.07 -0.19
CA GLY A 74 -14.05 -3.32 -1.14
C GLY A 74 -13.57 -1.90 -1.44
N ALA A 75 -12.44 -1.45 -0.87
CA ALA A 75 -11.87 -0.15 -1.18
C ALA A 75 -11.60 0.01 -2.68
N SER A 76 -11.17 -1.03 -3.39
CA SER A 76 -10.94 -1.00 -4.84
C SER A 76 -12.23 -0.92 -5.68
N THR A 77 -13.37 -1.36 -5.15
CA THR A 77 -14.65 -1.48 -5.91
C THR A 77 -15.73 -0.50 -5.48
N ASN A 78 -15.52 0.27 -4.40
CA ASN A 78 -16.54 1.17 -3.84
C ASN A 78 -16.81 2.43 -4.67
N GLY A 79 -16.08 2.66 -5.78
CA GLY A 79 -16.21 3.85 -6.62
C GLY A 79 -15.73 5.16 -5.98
N GLY A 80 -15.21 5.10 -4.74
CA GLY A 80 -14.74 6.23 -3.94
C GLY A 80 -13.36 6.77 -4.33
N HIS A 81 -12.82 6.32 -5.48
CA HIS A 81 -11.48 6.69 -5.94
C HIS A 81 -11.39 8.12 -6.48
N GLN A 82 -12.53 8.78 -6.69
CA GLN A 82 -12.56 10.16 -7.17
C GLN A 82 -12.32 11.13 -6.01
N VAL A 83 -11.12 11.70 -5.95
CA VAL A 83 -10.82 12.78 -5.01
C VAL A 83 -11.23 14.11 -5.62
N PRO A 84 -11.93 14.98 -4.86
CA PRO A 84 -12.10 16.37 -5.27
C PRO A 84 -10.74 17.04 -5.58
N SER A 85 -10.71 18.00 -6.50
CA SER A 85 -9.48 18.71 -6.89
C SER A 85 -8.71 19.27 -5.69
N ASP A 86 -9.46 19.76 -4.69
CA ASP A 86 -8.98 20.47 -3.51
C ASP A 86 -9.37 19.77 -2.18
N GLY A 87 -9.85 18.54 -2.26
CA GLY A 87 -10.25 17.73 -1.12
C GLY A 87 -9.29 16.58 -0.83
N PHE A 88 -9.51 15.91 0.30
CA PHE A 88 -8.87 14.64 0.63
C PHE A 88 -9.87 13.49 0.46
N PHE A 89 -9.36 12.26 0.39
CA PHE A 89 -10.18 11.07 0.51
C PHE A 89 -10.92 11.07 1.84
N LYS A 90 -12.13 10.50 1.86
CA LYS A 90 -12.94 10.40 3.09
C LYS A 90 -12.20 9.62 4.18
N GLU A 91 -11.50 8.56 3.78
CA GLU A 91 -10.72 7.68 4.65
C GLU A 91 -9.59 8.46 5.34
N PHE A 92 -8.95 9.40 4.64
CA PHE A 92 -7.94 10.26 5.25
C PHE A 92 -8.55 11.20 6.30
N ASP A 93 -9.75 11.72 6.03
CA ASP A 93 -10.47 12.56 6.97
C ASP A 93 -10.91 11.79 8.21
N ASP A 94 -11.47 10.59 8.01
CA ASP A 94 -11.86 9.68 9.10
C ASP A 94 -10.63 9.36 9.98
N LEU A 95 -9.50 9.04 9.35
CA LEU A 95 -8.24 8.77 10.04
C LEU A 95 -7.73 9.98 10.85
N CYS A 96 -7.85 11.20 10.31
CA CYS A 96 -7.49 12.42 11.02
C CYS A 96 -8.44 12.75 12.17
N ASN A 97 -9.74 12.52 11.99
CA ASN A 97 -10.77 12.80 12.99
C ASN A 97 -10.78 11.78 14.13
N ALA A 98 -10.38 10.54 13.87
CA ALA A 98 -10.32 9.46 14.85
C ALA A 98 -9.09 9.52 15.76
N THR A 99 -8.06 10.30 15.41
CA THR A 99 -6.80 10.40 16.16
C THR A 99 -6.69 11.71 16.94
N VAL A 100 -5.91 11.71 18.03
CA VAL A 100 -5.69 12.94 18.82
C VAL A 100 -5.00 14.02 17.98
N ALA A 101 -5.37 15.28 18.16
CA ALA A 101 -4.67 16.37 17.49
C ALA A 101 -3.20 16.47 17.96
N GLY A 102 -2.32 16.96 17.08
CA GLY A 102 -0.91 17.17 17.38
C GLY A 102 0.00 15.99 17.00
N ASN A 103 1.18 15.95 17.61
CA ASN A 103 2.25 15.01 17.24
C ASN A 103 1.87 13.55 17.51
N GLN A 104 1.16 13.28 18.62
CA GLN A 104 0.77 11.92 18.97
C GLN A 104 -0.13 11.29 17.91
N GLY A 105 -1.21 11.98 17.49
CA GLY A 105 -2.07 11.42 16.46
C GLY A 105 -1.38 11.34 15.10
N ALA A 106 -0.42 12.23 14.81
CA ALA A 106 0.42 12.06 13.62
C ALA A 106 1.25 10.77 13.68
N MET A 107 1.81 10.43 14.83
CA MET A 107 2.52 9.16 15.05
C MET A 107 1.57 7.96 14.96
N ASP A 108 0.39 8.02 15.57
CA ASP A 108 -0.60 6.94 15.53
C ASP A 108 -1.07 6.67 14.10
N ARG A 109 -1.36 7.71 13.32
CA ARG A 109 -1.72 7.58 11.90
C ARG A 109 -0.59 6.98 11.08
N LYS A 110 0.65 7.43 11.30
CA LYS A 110 1.82 6.86 10.62
C LYS A 110 1.92 5.37 10.94
N ALA A 111 1.88 4.99 12.21
CA ALA A 111 1.98 3.59 12.62
C ALA A 111 0.89 2.71 12.00
N PHE A 112 -0.35 3.21 11.92
CA PHE A 112 -1.45 2.50 11.27
C PHE A 112 -1.25 2.34 9.76
N ILE A 113 -0.77 3.38 9.07
CA ILE A 113 -0.43 3.30 7.64
C ILE A 113 0.71 2.30 7.40
N GLU A 114 1.72 2.26 8.28
CA GLU A 114 2.80 1.27 8.18
C GLU A 114 2.29 -0.18 8.35
N LEU A 115 1.34 -0.41 9.27
CA LEU A 115 0.71 -1.73 9.39
C LEU A 115 -0.08 -2.11 8.13
N ALA A 116 -0.81 -1.16 7.54
CA ALA A 116 -1.54 -1.40 6.29
C ALA A 116 -0.60 -1.68 5.11
N ARG A 117 0.53 -0.97 5.04
CA ARG A 117 1.58 -1.21 4.04
C ARG A 117 2.21 -2.59 4.21
N ARG A 118 2.52 -2.99 5.45
CA ARG A 118 3.04 -4.33 5.75
C ARG A 118 2.06 -5.42 5.32
N LEU A 119 0.77 -5.27 5.63
CA LEU A 119 -0.26 -6.21 5.18
C LEU A 119 -0.30 -6.30 3.65
N LEU A 120 -0.23 -5.17 2.94
CA LEU A 120 -0.16 -5.17 1.48
C LEU A 120 1.05 -5.99 0.98
N TYR A 121 2.21 -5.83 1.61
CA TYR A 121 3.41 -6.57 1.25
C TYR A 121 3.30 -8.07 1.50
N ASP A 122 2.73 -8.46 2.65
CA ASP A 122 2.47 -9.86 2.98
C ASP A 122 1.49 -10.50 1.98
N LEU A 123 0.43 -9.77 1.58
CA LEU A 123 -0.55 -10.23 0.59
C LEU A 123 0.08 -10.36 -0.80
N SER A 124 0.85 -9.37 -1.27
CA SER A 124 1.56 -9.44 -2.55
C SER A 124 2.52 -10.62 -2.59
N THR A 125 3.31 -10.81 -1.52
CA THR A 125 4.24 -11.94 -1.41
C THR A 125 3.51 -13.27 -1.43
N MET A 126 2.39 -13.39 -0.70
CA MET A 126 1.59 -14.61 -0.70
C MET A 126 1.01 -14.93 -2.08
N ILE A 127 0.56 -13.92 -2.83
CA ILE A 127 0.10 -14.10 -4.21
C ILE A 127 1.25 -14.64 -5.07
N ASP A 128 2.42 -14.00 -5.01
CA ASP A 128 3.61 -14.44 -5.74
C ASP A 128 3.99 -15.90 -5.43
N CYS A 129 3.95 -16.29 -4.15
CA CYS A 129 4.17 -17.68 -3.74
C CYS A 129 3.09 -18.65 -4.27
N ALA A 130 1.83 -18.22 -4.32
CA ALA A 130 0.71 -19.08 -4.69
C ALA A 130 0.63 -19.35 -6.20
N ILE A 131 0.96 -18.35 -7.03
CA ILE A 131 0.84 -18.45 -8.49
C ILE A 131 2.19 -18.47 -9.23
N GLY A 132 3.30 -18.30 -8.51
CA GLY A 132 4.64 -18.19 -9.11
C GLY A 132 4.86 -16.88 -9.86
N SER A 133 4.20 -15.79 -9.45
CA SER A 133 4.38 -14.46 -10.04
C SER A 133 5.49 -13.66 -9.36
N THR A 134 5.80 -12.49 -9.90
CA THR A 134 6.64 -11.48 -9.26
C THR A 134 5.89 -10.15 -9.27
N THR A 135 5.60 -9.63 -8.09
CA THR A 135 4.84 -8.39 -7.91
C THR A 135 5.74 -7.27 -7.38
N MET A 136 5.78 -6.14 -8.10
CA MET A 136 6.40 -4.91 -7.62
C MET A 136 5.36 -3.98 -7.02
N VAL A 137 5.54 -3.56 -5.77
CA VAL A 137 4.67 -2.54 -5.14
C VAL A 137 5.46 -1.27 -4.93
N MET A 138 4.99 -0.16 -5.49
CA MET A 138 5.58 1.16 -5.33
C MET A 138 4.58 2.10 -4.65
N THR A 139 5.01 2.78 -3.60
CA THR A 139 4.22 3.82 -2.95
C THR A 139 5.05 5.07 -2.70
N VAL A 140 4.42 6.24 -2.78
CA VAL A 140 5.04 7.53 -2.47
C VAL A 140 4.10 8.30 -1.57
N GLU A 141 4.62 8.79 -0.46
CA GLU A 141 3.81 9.60 0.46
C GLU A 141 3.60 11.00 -0.12
N GLY A 142 2.36 11.48 -0.09
CA GLY A 142 2.06 12.87 -0.50
C GLY A 142 2.64 13.92 0.44
N THR A 143 3.02 13.53 1.66
CA THR A 143 3.59 14.41 2.68
C THR A 143 5.11 14.49 2.58
N THR A 144 5.65 15.71 2.46
CA THR A 144 7.09 15.98 2.63
C THR A 144 7.34 16.84 3.85
N ALA A 145 8.61 16.91 4.28
CA ALA A 145 9.00 17.79 5.37
C ALA A 145 8.73 19.27 5.01
N PRO A 146 8.37 20.12 5.98
CA PRO A 146 8.15 21.54 5.77
C PRO A 146 9.30 22.24 5.02
N GLY A 147 9.06 22.66 3.78
CA GLY A 147 10.03 23.40 2.95
C GLY A 147 10.84 22.55 1.99
N THR A 148 10.61 21.24 1.95
CA THR A 148 11.27 20.36 0.98
C THR A 148 10.81 20.68 -0.44
N PRO A 149 11.75 20.89 -1.40
CA PRO A 149 11.41 21.05 -2.81
C PRO A 149 10.60 19.86 -3.35
N GLN A 150 9.66 20.12 -4.26
CA GLN A 150 8.89 19.09 -4.94
C GLN A 150 9.65 18.60 -6.17
N GLN A 151 10.82 18.03 -5.94
CA GLN A 151 11.71 17.53 -6.99
C GLN A 151 11.99 16.05 -6.75
N PRO A 152 12.24 15.24 -7.81
CA PRO A 152 12.45 13.81 -7.68
C PRO A 152 13.50 13.42 -6.64
N GLU A 153 14.58 14.18 -6.54
CA GLU A 153 15.72 13.94 -5.65
C GLU A 153 15.37 14.13 -4.16
N CYS A 154 14.26 14.83 -3.89
CA CYS A 154 13.78 15.14 -2.55
C CYS A 154 12.65 14.21 -2.10
N LEU A 155 12.21 13.27 -2.96
CA LEU A 155 11.14 12.34 -2.67
C LEU A 155 11.67 10.96 -2.29
N LYS A 156 10.98 10.31 -1.37
CA LYS A 156 11.22 8.93 -0.99
C LYS A 156 10.08 8.06 -1.51
N ALA A 157 10.41 7.06 -2.31
CA ALA A 157 9.49 5.98 -2.66
C ALA A 157 9.77 4.76 -1.77
N PHE A 158 8.71 4.07 -1.38
CA PHE A 158 8.77 2.76 -0.73
C PHE A 158 8.50 1.70 -1.78
N VAL A 159 9.43 0.76 -1.93
CA VAL A 159 9.41 -0.25 -2.97
C VAL A 159 9.52 -1.62 -2.36
N LEU A 160 8.53 -2.48 -2.63
CA LEU A 160 8.61 -3.91 -2.38
C LEU A 160 8.92 -4.62 -3.70
N MET A 161 9.90 -5.50 -3.64
CA MET A 161 10.21 -6.51 -4.65
C MET A 161 10.50 -7.83 -3.95
N PRO A 162 10.06 -8.98 -4.50
CA PRO A 162 10.42 -10.28 -3.96
C PRO A 162 11.95 -10.43 -3.90
N PRO A 163 12.54 -10.72 -2.72
CA PRO A 163 14.00 -10.85 -2.60
C PRO A 163 14.58 -11.94 -3.51
N SER A 164 13.84 -13.02 -3.76
CA SER A 164 14.25 -14.08 -4.68
C SER A 164 14.50 -13.55 -6.09
N PHE A 165 13.59 -12.72 -6.62
CA PHE A 165 13.72 -12.15 -7.95
C PHE A 165 14.98 -11.29 -8.08
N VAL A 166 15.24 -10.43 -7.09
CA VAL A 166 16.41 -9.53 -7.09
C VAL A 166 17.71 -10.32 -7.01
N CYS A 167 17.76 -11.37 -6.18
CA CYS A 167 18.92 -12.25 -6.05
C CYS A 167 19.18 -13.08 -7.32
N GLU A 168 18.14 -13.56 -7.98
CA GLU A 168 18.24 -14.37 -9.20
C GLU A 168 18.59 -13.51 -10.42
N ASN A 169 18.27 -12.22 -10.39
CA ASN A 169 18.43 -11.31 -11.53
C ASN A 169 19.26 -10.06 -11.17
N PRO A 170 20.54 -10.20 -10.78
CA PRO A 170 21.36 -9.05 -10.38
C PRO A 170 21.52 -7.99 -11.49
N GLY A 171 21.39 -8.39 -12.77
CA GLY A 171 21.40 -7.46 -13.90
C GLY A 171 20.15 -6.58 -14.04
N SER A 172 19.07 -6.86 -13.30
CA SER A 172 17.84 -6.08 -13.37
C SER A 172 17.86 -4.82 -12.52
N HIS A 173 18.88 -4.61 -11.67
CA HIS A 173 18.94 -3.47 -10.74
C HIS A 173 18.83 -2.13 -11.47
N ALA A 174 19.54 -1.94 -12.58
CA ALA A 174 19.49 -0.71 -13.37
C ALA A 174 18.08 -0.44 -13.91
N HIS A 175 17.43 -1.47 -14.46
CA HIS A 175 16.06 -1.37 -14.98
C HIS A 175 15.04 -1.07 -13.87
N ILE A 176 15.17 -1.73 -12.71
CA ILE A 176 14.34 -1.47 -11.54
C ILE A 176 14.52 -0.02 -11.08
N ALA A 177 15.75 0.48 -11.02
CA ALA A 177 16.03 1.87 -10.66
C ALA A 177 15.41 2.86 -11.65
N THR A 178 15.49 2.60 -12.96
CA THR A 178 14.83 3.41 -13.98
C THR A 178 13.31 3.44 -13.79
N ILE A 179 12.67 2.30 -13.52
CA ILE A 179 11.22 2.22 -13.26
C ILE A 179 10.85 3.05 -12.03
N ILE A 180 11.62 2.93 -10.93
CA ILE A 180 11.39 3.69 -9.69
C ILE A 180 11.55 5.20 -9.94
N GLN A 181 12.58 5.60 -10.67
CA GLN A 181 12.81 7.01 -11.01
C GLN A 181 11.65 7.56 -11.84
N MET A 182 11.23 6.85 -12.90
CA MET A 182 10.08 7.24 -13.72
C MET A 182 8.80 7.34 -12.89
N PHE A 183 8.59 6.42 -11.95
CA PHE A 183 7.46 6.48 -11.02
C PHE A 183 7.52 7.72 -10.13
N ILE A 184 8.69 8.06 -9.57
CA ILE A 184 8.85 9.26 -8.74
C ILE A 184 8.61 10.53 -9.56
N GLU A 185 9.18 10.62 -10.76
CA GLU A 185 9.05 11.80 -11.63
C GLU A 185 7.61 12.03 -12.09
N HIS A 186 6.96 10.98 -12.59
CA HIS A 186 5.66 11.10 -13.24
C HIS A 186 4.46 10.90 -12.31
N VAL A 187 4.64 10.23 -11.17
CA VAL A 187 3.56 9.97 -10.20
C VAL A 187 3.86 10.63 -8.85
N GLY A 188 5.08 10.48 -8.33
CA GLY A 188 5.49 11.01 -7.03
C GLY A 188 5.43 12.53 -6.93
N VAL A 189 6.11 13.24 -7.83
CA VAL A 189 6.13 14.71 -7.84
C VAL A 189 4.71 15.30 -7.96
N PRO A 190 3.86 14.86 -8.93
CA PRO A 190 2.48 15.33 -8.99
C PRO A 190 1.65 14.99 -7.74
N THR A 191 1.89 13.84 -7.11
CA THR A 191 1.20 13.43 -5.88
C THR A 191 1.50 14.40 -4.74
N VAL A 192 2.78 14.70 -4.49
CA VAL A 192 3.21 15.66 -3.45
C VAL A 192 2.74 17.08 -3.76
N ALA A 193 2.78 17.50 -5.03
CA ALA A 193 2.29 18.80 -5.47
C ALA A 193 0.79 18.94 -5.20
N SER A 194 -0.01 17.93 -5.58
CA SER A 194 -1.44 17.87 -5.34
C SER A 194 -1.78 17.86 -3.85
N TRP A 195 -1.07 17.03 -3.08
CA TRP A 195 -1.21 16.97 -1.62
C TRP A 195 -0.95 18.33 -0.97
N THR A 196 0.16 18.98 -1.33
CA THR A 196 0.54 20.31 -0.81
C THR A 196 -0.52 21.36 -1.14
N ARG A 197 -1.08 21.35 -2.36
CA ARG A 197 -2.16 22.25 -2.76
C ARG A 197 -3.41 22.05 -1.89
N ARG A 198 -3.85 20.80 -1.71
CA ARG A 198 -5.02 20.42 -0.88
C ARG A 198 -4.81 20.79 0.59
N ALA A 199 -3.62 20.52 1.13
CA ALA A 199 -3.27 20.86 2.50
C ALA A 199 -3.30 22.37 2.74
N ARG A 200 -2.83 23.16 1.77
CA ARG A 200 -2.89 24.63 1.81
C ARG A 200 -4.34 25.11 1.79
N ALA A 201 -5.17 24.58 0.89
CA ALA A 201 -6.57 24.97 0.79
C ALA A 201 -7.35 24.68 2.08
N ARG A 202 -7.14 23.51 2.69
CA ARG A 202 -7.89 23.07 3.87
C ARG A 202 -7.43 23.69 5.18
N TRP A 203 -6.11 23.74 5.42
CA TRP A 203 -5.57 24.13 6.73
C TRP A 203 -4.85 25.47 6.73
N GLY A 204 -4.71 26.13 5.57
CA GLY A 204 -3.92 27.36 5.44
C GLY A 204 -2.44 27.15 5.76
N ARG A 205 -1.97 25.89 5.84
CA ARG A 205 -0.60 25.54 6.20
C ARG A 205 0.21 25.25 4.96
N PHE A 206 1.44 25.74 4.99
CA PHE A 206 2.45 25.46 4.01
C PHE A 206 3.25 24.22 4.44
N CYS A 207 3.04 23.10 3.76
CA CYS A 207 3.99 21.97 3.81
C CYS A 207 5.31 22.33 3.08
N THR A 208 5.33 23.43 2.33
CA THR A 208 6.56 24.00 1.77
C THR A 208 6.65 25.45 2.21
N ARG A 209 7.67 25.82 3.02
CA ARG A 209 8.00 27.24 3.20
C ARG A 209 7.99 27.89 1.81
N PRO A 210 7.39 29.08 1.63
CA PRO A 210 7.57 29.83 0.41
C PRO A 210 9.04 30.24 0.39
N THR A 211 9.91 29.37 -0.11
CA THR A 211 11.21 29.77 -0.57
C THR A 211 10.92 30.74 -1.70
N MET A 212 11.35 31.98 -1.54
CA MET A 212 11.37 32.97 -2.61
C MET A 212 12.39 32.51 -3.67
N PHE A 213 12.11 31.41 -4.35
CA PHE A 213 12.80 31.05 -5.56
C PHE A 213 12.10 31.72 -6.73
N PHE A 214 12.92 32.39 -7.52
CA PHE A 214 12.60 33.02 -8.79
C PHE A 214 11.58 32.20 -9.58
N THR A 215 10.56 32.87 -10.11
CA THR A 215 9.69 32.37 -11.16
C THR A 215 10.54 32.06 -12.41
N VAL A 216 11.25 30.93 -12.40
CA VAL A 216 11.73 30.30 -13.62
C VAL A 216 10.56 29.46 -14.11
N GLY A 217 10.00 29.87 -15.24
CA GLY A 217 8.72 29.36 -15.75
C GLY A 217 8.64 27.84 -15.80
N LEU A 218 7.49 27.30 -15.40
CA LEU A 218 7.05 25.92 -15.60
C LEU A 218 6.85 25.53 -17.08
N GLN A 219 7.31 26.34 -18.04
CA GLN A 219 7.32 26.03 -19.47
C GLN A 219 8.74 25.61 -19.86
N GLY A 220 9.02 24.30 -19.87
CA GLY A 220 10.24 23.76 -20.46
C GLY A 220 10.98 22.66 -19.69
N TRP A 221 10.37 22.05 -18.67
CA TRP A 221 10.99 20.92 -17.95
C TRP A 221 10.73 19.60 -18.67
N THR A 222 11.27 19.46 -19.88
CA THR A 222 11.66 18.16 -20.42
C THR A 222 13.11 17.95 -19.98
N SER A 223 13.31 17.29 -18.84
CA SER A 223 14.65 16.84 -18.43
C SER A 223 15.14 15.87 -19.50
N LEU A 224 16.00 16.32 -20.41
CA LEU A 224 16.54 15.49 -21.50
C LEU A 224 17.66 14.55 -21.03
N ASN A 225 18.06 14.63 -19.76
CA ASN A 225 19.06 13.74 -19.19
C ASN A 225 18.43 12.91 -18.06
N PRO A 226 18.39 11.57 -18.17
CA PRO A 226 17.99 10.73 -17.06
C PRO A 226 18.96 10.94 -15.88
N ILE A 227 18.42 11.07 -14.67
CA ILE A 227 19.19 11.25 -13.43
C ILE A 227 20.06 10.02 -13.15
N VAL A 228 19.57 8.83 -13.48
CA VAL A 228 20.41 7.64 -13.58
C VAL A 228 21.23 7.76 -14.87
N PRO A 229 22.57 7.91 -14.80
CA PRO A 229 23.40 7.94 -16.00
C PRO A 229 23.18 6.66 -16.80
N ALA A 230 23.19 6.76 -18.13
CA ALA A 230 23.12 5.58 -18.99
C ALA A 230 24.20 4.57 -18.54
N PRO A 231 23.88 3.26 -18.46
CA PRO A 231 24.84 2.27 -18.02
C PRO A 231 26.14 2.41 -18.82
N VAL A 232 27.26 2.57 -18.11
CA VAL A 232 28.57 2.69 -18.75
C VAL A 232 28.80 1.39 -19.52
N PRO A 233 29.10 1.45 -20.83
CA PRO A 233 29.41 0.25 -21.60
C PRO A 233 30.51 -0.53 -20.89
N ALA A 234 30.35 -1.85 -20.77
CA ALA A 234 31.37 -2.70 -20.18
C ALA A 234 32.73 -2.39 -20.83
N PRO A 235 33.83 -2.32 -20.06
CA PRO A 235 35.15 -1.99 -20.61
C PRO A 235 35.44 -2.94 -21.76
N VAL A 236 35.64 -2.35 -22.94
CA VAL A 236 35.97 -3.10 -24.17
C VAL A 236 37.15 -4.01 -23.83
N PRO A 237 37.03 -5.34 -24.00
CA PRO A 237 38.13 -6.24 -23.73
C PRO A 237 39.36 -5.76 -24.52
N PRO A 238 40.56 -5.76 -23.92
CA PRO A 238 41.75 -5.21 -24.56
C PRO A 238 41.92 -5.88 -25.93
N ALA A 239 41.99 -5.05 -26.97
CA ALA A 239 42.17 -5.51 -28.34
C ALA A 239 43.37 -6.48 -28.38
N PRO A 240 43.23 -7.65 -29.04
CA PRO A 240 44.34 -8.58 -29.19
C PRO A 240 45.53 -7.83 -29.80
N THR A 241 46.67 -7.87 -29.10
CA THR A 241 47.92 -7.24 -29.53
C THR A 241 48.23 -7.64 -30.97
N PRO A 242 48.41 -6.67 -31.89
CA PRO A 242 48.66 -6.98 -33.29
C PRO A 242 49.96 -7.77 -33.42
N PHE A 243 49.84 -8.98 -33.98
CA PHE A 243 50.98 -9.79 -34.37
C PHE A 243 51.65 -9.10 -35.55
N VAL A 244 52.88 -8.62 -35.37
CA VAL A 244 53.67 -7.91 -36.40
C VAL A 244 54.19 -8.94 -37.42
N PRO A 245 53.71 -8.96 -38.68
CA PRO A 245 54.33 -9.72 -39.74
C PRO A 245 55.45 -8.87 -40.36
N SER A 246 56.60 -9.47 -40.60
CA SER A 246 57.72 -8.84 -41.29
C SER A 246 57.28 -8.38 -42.69
N GLN A 247 57.54 -7.09 -42.97
CA GLN A 247 57.35 -6.43 -44.26
C GLN A 247 58.16 -7.12 -45.36
N ASP A 248 57.50 -7.44 -46.46
CA ASP A 248 58.11 -7.39 -47.78
C ASP A 248 57.22 -6.58 -48.74
N VAL A 249 57.92 -5.77 -49.52
CA VAL A 249 57.50 -4.68 -50.38
C VAL A 249 56.62 -5.16 -51.54
N TYR A 250 55.39 -4.66 -51.64
CA TYR A 250 54.72 -4.42 -52.93
C TYR A 250 53.92 -3.11 -52.87
N ASP A 251 54.38 -2.16 -53.69
CA ASP A 251 53.80 -0.84 -53.92
C ASP A 251 52.66 -1.01 -54.95
N ILE A 252 51.42 -1.03 -54.47
CA ILE A 252 50.21 -0.93 -55.28
C ILE A 252 49.42 0.23 -54.67
N ASP A 253 49.11 1.25 -55.46
CA ASP A 253 48.34 2.43 -55.07
C ASP A 253 47.08 2.06 -54.24
N GLU A 254 47.22 2.11 -52.91
CA GLU A 254 46.16 1.85 -51.94
C GLU A 254 45.20 3.05 -51.92
N ILE A 255 44.05 2.87 -52.55
CA ILE A 255 42.86 3.68 -52.26
C ILE A 255 42.57 3.48 -50.77
N PRO A 256 42.49 4.54 -49.93
CA PRO A 256 42.28 4.40 -48.50
C PRO A 256 40.91 3.76 -48.23
N MET A 257 40.89 2.45 -48.02
CA MET A 257 39.71 1.63 -47.74
C MET A 257 39.22 1.79 -46.29
N ASP A 258 39.99 2.44 -45.43
CA ASP A 258 39.76 2.55 -43.99
C ASP A 258 38.43 3.25 -43.64
N GLY A 259 37.92 4.12 -44.52
CA GLY A 259 36.63 4.78 -44.33
C GLY A 259 35.41 3.89 -44.63
N ILE A 260 35.53 2.96 -45.59
CA ILE A 260 34.41 2.12 -46.03
C ILE A 260 34.20 0.94 -45.06
N THR A 261 35.28 0.45 -44.44
CA THR A 261 35.21 -0.66 -43.48
C THR A 261 34.50 -0.29 -42.18
N LEU A 262 34.64 0.95 -41.68
CA LEU A 262 34.02 1.37 -40.43
C LEU A 262 32.49 1.58 -40.58
N ASP A 263 32.06 2.11 -41.72
CA ASP A 263 30.63 2.25 -42.04
C ASP A 263 29.94 0.89 -42.19
N LEU A 264 30.65 -0.11 -42.73
CA LEU A 264 30.10 -1.45 -42.90
C LEU A 264 29.87 -2.16 -41.55
N VAL A 265 30.83 -2.06 -40.61
CA VAL A 265 30.70 -2.65 -39.27
C VAL A 265 29.54 -2.02 -38.51
N THR A 266 29.44 -0.69 -38.54
CA THR A 266 28.33 0.06 -37.90
C THR A 266 26.98 -0.34 -38.50
N ALA A 267 26.91 -0.56 -39.82
CA ALA A 267 25.69 -1.03 -40.47
C ALA A 267 25.31 -2.46 -40.03
N TYR A 268 26.27 -3.36 -39.83
CA TYR A 268 26.00 -4.71 -39.34
C TYR A 268 25.50 -4.74 -37.90
N GLU A 269 26.08 -3.93 -37.01
CA GLU A 269 25.59 -3.80 -35.63
C GLU A 269 24.16 -3.27 -35.60
N HIS A 270 23.87 -2.24 -36.39
CA HIS A 270 22.52 -1.69 -36.49
C HIS A 270 21.51 -2.71 -37.07
N ILE A 271 21.91 -3.55 -38.03
CA ILE A 271 21.07 -4.64 -38.54
C ILE A 271 20.78 -5.66 -37.43
N ALA A 272 21.79 -6.07 -36.66
CA ALA A 272 21.60 -7.02 -35.57
C ALA A 272 20.66 -6.48 -34.48
N ASP A 273 20.78 -5.19 -34.14
CA ASP A 273 19.88 -4.53 -33.19
C ASP A 273 18.43 -4.47 -33.72
N LEU A 274 18.26 -4.18 -35.00
CA LEU A 274 16.93 -4.18 -35.63
C LEU A 274 16.31 -5.59 -35.66
N GLU A 275 17.09 -6.63 -35.94
CA GLU A 275 16.64 -8.03 -35.90
C GLU A 275 16.21 -8.43 -34.48
N HIS A 276 16.98 -8.03 -33.46
CA HIS A 276 16.62 -8.26 -32.07
C HIS A 276 15.32 -7.54 -31.68
N ASN A 277 15.17 -6.27 -32.07
CA ASN A 277 13.96 -5.49 -31.81
C ASN A 277 12.73 -6.05 -32.54
N LEU A 278 12.90 -6.59 -33.74
CA LEU A 278 11.83 -7.25 -34.48
C LEU A 278 11.40 -8.54 -33.77
N ALA A 279 12.34 -9.38 -33.36
CA ALA A 279 12.04 -10.62 -32.61
C ALA A 279 11.33 -10.34 -31.27
N ASN A 280 11.74 -9.29 -30.55
CA ASN A 280 11.07 -8.87 -29.31
C ASN A 280 9.64 -8.37 -29.60
N SER A 281 9.45 -7.64 -30.70
CA SER A 281 8.13 -7.15 -31.12
C SER A 281 7.19 -8.30 -31.51
N ASP A 282 7.69 -9.31 -32.23
CA ASP A 282 6.93 -10.52 -32.58
C ASP A 282 6.50 -11.28 -31.31
N HIS A 283 7.39 -11.40 -30.33
CA HIS A 283 7.06 -12.02 -29.04
C HIS A 283 5.96 -11.25 -28.29
N GLN A 284 6.00 -9.91 -28.31
CA GLN A 284 4.94 -9.08 -27.72
C GLN A 284 3.60 -9.27 -28.44
N VAL A 285 3.60 -9.40 -29.76
CA VAL A 285 2.40 -9.67 -30.55
C VAL A 285 1.79 -11.02 -30.17
N ASP A 286 2.61 -12.07 -29.99
CA ASP A 286 2.13 -13.40 -29.58
C ASP A 286 1.48 -13.39 -28.18
N ILE A 287 2.08 -12.64 -27.24
CA ILE A 287 1.50 -12.45 -25.89
C ILE A 287 0.16 -11.74 -26.00
N LEU A 288 0.07 -10.64 -26.76
CA LEU A 288 -1.17 -9.89 -26.93
C LEU A 288 -2.26 -10.73 -27.61
N GLN A 289 -1.91 -11.54 -28.61
CA GLN A 289 -2.85 -12.47 -29.24
C GLN A 289 -3.40 -13.50 -28.24
N THR A 290 -2.53 -14.02 -27.37
CA THR A 290 -2.95 -14.93 -26.29
C THR A 290 -3.93 -14.24 -25.34
N CYS A 291 -3.62 -13.02 -24.89
CA CYS A 291 -4.51 -12.24 -24.03
C CYS A 291 -5.86 -11.96 -24.70
N VAL A 292 -5.89 -11.61 -25.99
CA VAL A 292 -7.14 -11.41 -26.75
C VAL A 292 -7.98 -12.68 -26.74
N GLY A 293 -7.37 -13.84 -26.99
CA GLY A 293 -8.06 -15.14 -26.93
C GLY A 293 -8.60 -15.49 -25.54
N ASP A 294 -7.93 -15.07 -24.46
CA ASP A 294 -8.43 -15.22 -23.09
C ASP A 294 -9.64 -14.30 -22.82
N TYR A 295 -9.59 -13.05 -23.27
CA TYR A 295 -10.70 -12.12 -23.14
C TYR A 295 -11.94 -12.56 -23.91
N GLU A 296 -11.78 -13.09 -25.12
CA GLU A 296 -12.89 -13.65 -25.90
C GLU A 296 -13.54 -14.84 -25.20
N ARG A 297 -12.74 -15.71 -24.57
CA ARG A 297 -13.25 -16.81 -23.74
C ARG A 297 -14.01 -16.31 -22.53
N MET A 298 -13.46 -15.36 -21.78
CA MET A 298 -14.15 -14.73 -20.64
C MET A 298 -15.46 -14.06 -21.06
N GLN A 299 -15.48 -13.39 -22.22
CA GLN A 299 -16.68 -12.75 -22.76
C GLN A 299 -17.75 -13.80 -23.12
N ALA A 300 -17.36 -14.92 -23.73
CA ALA A 300 -18.27 -16.02 -24.04
C ALA A 300 -18.84 -16.66 -22.76
N ASP A 301 -18.03 -16.81 -21.71
CA ASP A 301 -18.45 -17.36 -20.42
C ASP A 301 -19.46 -16.44 -19.73
N ALA A 302 -19.16 -15.14 -19.66
CA ALA A 302 -20.07 -14.13 -19.12
C ALA A 302 -21.41 -14.09 -19.89
N ALA A 303 -21.38 -14.21 -21.21
CA ALA A 303 -22.60 -14.27 -22.02
C ALA A 303 -23.43 -15.52 -21.72
N ARG A 304 -22.80 -16.67 -21.46
CA ARG A 304 -23.49 -17.90 -21.05
C ARG A 304 -24.13 -17.78 -19.67
N GLU A 305 -23.43 -17.18 -18.71
CA GLU A 305 -23.98 -16.91 -17.38
C GLU A 305 -25.17 -15.95 -17.43
N LEU A 306 -25.09 -14.89 -18.23
CA LEU A 306 -26.17 -13.94 -18.39
C LEU A 306 -27.43 -14.60 -18.98
N MET A 307 -27.28 -15.46 -20.00
CA MET A 307 -28.40 -16.24 -20.53
C MET A 307 -29.00 -17.19 -19.50
N ALA A 308 -28.18 -17.80 -18.64
CA ALA A 308 -28.67 -18.68 -17.57
C ALA A 308 -29.50 -17.91 -16.52
N VAL A 309 -29.04 -16.74 -16.10
CA VAL A 309 -29.76 -15.87 -15.17
C VAL A 309 -31.07 -15.35 -15.78
N GLU A 310 -31.06 -14.95 -17.05
CA GLU A 310 -32.27 -14.53 -17.76
C GLU A 310 -33.31 -15.66 -17.84
N ALA A 311 -32.88 -16.90 -18.08
CA ALA A 311 -33.75 -18.06 -18.08
C ALA A 311 -34.35 -18.34 -16.68
N GLU A 312 -33.55 -18.25 -15.62
CA GLU A 312 -34.03 -18.41 -14.24
C GLU A 312 -35.06 -17.33 -13.87
N LEU A 313 -34.79 -16.07 -14.23
CA LEU A 313 -35.74 -14.97 -14.02
C LEU A 313 -37.04 -15.17 -14.78
N ALA A 314 -37.01 -15.76 -15.98
CA ALA A 314 -38.21 -16.09 -16.73
C ALA A 314 -39.05 -17.15 -16.01
N CYS A 315 -38.41 -18.21 -15.48
CA CYS A 315 -39.09 -19.23 -14.68
C CYS A 315 -39.73 -18.66 -13.41
N LEU A 316 -39.00 -17.82 -12.67
CA LEU A 316 -39.52 -17.19 -11.45
C LEU A 316 -40.68 -16.23 -11.74
N ARG A 317 -40.66 -15.53 -12.88
CA ARG A 317 -41.77 -14.68 -13.31
C ARG A 317 -43.03 -15.48 -13.58
N GLU A 318 -42.91 -16.62 -14.25
CA GLU A 318 -44.03 -17.52 -14.51
C GLU A 318 -44.60 -18.11 -13.22
N GLU A 319 -43.73 -18.57 -12.31
CA GLU A 319 -44.15 -19.04 -10.98
C GLU A 319 -44.90 -17.96 -10.18
N ASN A 320 -44.41 -16.72 -10.21
CA ASN A 320 -45.10 -15.60 -9.54
C ASN A 320 -46.48 -15.32 -10.15
N LEU A 321 -46.61 -15.42 -11.47
CA LEU A 321 -47.90 -15.28 -12.16
C LEU A 321 -48.86 -16.40 -11.75
N GLN A 322 -48.38 -17.65 -11.65
CA GLN A 322 -49.18 -18.78 -11.19
C GLN A 322 -49.65 -18.59 -9.75
N LEU A 323 -48.75 -18.21 -8.83
CA LEU A 323 -49.09 -17.93 -7.43
C LEU A 323 -50.14 -16.81 -7.29
N ARG A 324 -50.06 -15.78 -8.13
CA ARG A 324 -51.06 -14.69 -8.17
C ARG A 324 -52.40 -15.19 -8.69
N ALA A 325 -52.41 -16.05 -9.71
CA ALA A 325 -53.64 -16.65 -10.23
C ALA A 325 -54.33 -17.54 -9.19
N ASP A 326 -53.55 -18.38 -8.48
CA ASP A 326 -54.06 -19.26 -7.42
C ASP A 326 -54.62 -18.45 -6.24
N HIS A 327 -53.93 -17.36 -5.86
CA HIS A 327 -54.43 -16.45 -4.82
C HIS A 327 -55.71 -15.72 -5.24
N ALA A 328 -55.90 -15.43 -6.53
CA ALA A 328 -57.13 -14.81 -7.04
C ALA A 328 -58.33 -15.78 -7.05
N LEU A 329 -58.08 -17.09 -7.19
CA LEU A 329 -59.11 -18.14 -7.17
C LEU A 329 -59.46 -18.60 -5.74
N SER A 330 -58.59 -18.36 -4.77
CA SER A 330 -58.89 -18.66 -3.37
C SER A 330 -59.97 -17.70 -2.85
N PRO A 331 -61.15 -18.19 -2.45
CA PRO A 331 -62.23 -17.33 -1.98
C PRO A 331 -61.73 -16.54 -0.77
N PRO A 332 -62.06 -15.23 -0.66
CA PRO A 332 -61.65 -14.42 0.47
C PRO A 332 -62.15 -15.10 1.75
N SER A 333 -61.22 -15.70 2.50
CA SER A 333 -61.51 -16.27 3.81
C SER A 333 -62.11 -15.15 4.63
N THR A 334 -63.41 -15.25 4.91
CA THR A 334 -64.18 -14.17 5.50
C THR A 334 -63.54 -13.81 6.84
N PRO A 335 -63.21 -12.53 7.12
CA PRO A 335 -62.44 -12.12 8.30
C PRO A 335 -63.22 -12.24 9.63
N ALA A 336 -64.30 -13.03 9.65
CA ALA A 336 -65.15 -13.22 10.82
C ALA A 336 -64.44 -13.98 11.97
N GLY A 337 -63.40 -14.77 11.69
CA GLY A 337 -62.66 -15.53 12.72
C GLY A 337 -61.54 -14.75 13.43
N LEU A 338 -60.90 -13.77 12.77
CA LEU A 338 -59.70 -13.09 13.30
C LEU A 338 -60.03 -11.98 14.31
N ARG A 339 -61.24 -11.40 14.27
CA ARG A 339 -61.68 -10.44 15.31
C ARG A 339 -61.97 -11.10 16.66
N ALA A 340 -62.31 -12.39 16.70
CA ALA A 340 -62.57 -13.10 17.96
C ALA A 340 -61.27 -13.49 18.70
N ALA A 341 -60.19 -13.77 17.96
CA ALA A 341 -58.90 -14.15 18.58
C ALA A 341 -58.14 -12.97 19.22
N LEU A 342 -58.32 -11.75 18.70
CA LEU A 342 -57.66 -10.54 19.21
C LEU A 342 -58.35 -9.93 20.45
N LEU A 343 -59.59 -10.31 20.76
CA LEU A 343 -60.33 -9.78 21.91
C LEU A 343 -60.16 -10.60 23.21
N HIS A 344 -59.46 -11.74 23.18
CA HIS A 344 -59.26 -12.60 24.35
C HIS A 344 -57.84 -12.65 24.92
N SER A 345 -56.92 -11.80 24.44
CA SER A 345 -55.57 -11.68 25.03
C SER A 345 -55.50 -10.53 26.03
N THR A 346 -56.12 -10.69 27.20
CA THR A 346 -55.85 -9.86 28.37
C THR A 346 -54.50 -10.26 28.98
N PRO A 347 -53.54 -9.34 29.18
CA PRO A 347 -52.32 -9.64 29.91
C PRO A 347 -52.64 -9.75 31.41
N SER A 348 -52.62 -10.99 31.92
CA SER A 348 -52.61 -11.26 33.36
C SER A 348 -51.34 -10.66 33.97
N ARG A 349 -51.53 -9.69 34.85
CA ARG A 349 -50.51 -8.99 35.63
C ARG A 349 -49.96 -9.93 36.71
N GLY A 350 -49.03 -10.81 36.31
CA GLY A 350 -48.22 -11.62 37.23
C GLY A 350 -47.01 -10.81 37.71
N ALA A 351 -46.92 -10.57 39.01
CA ALA A 351 -45.80 -9.91 39.67
C ALA A 351 -44.49 -10.69 39.45
N PRO A 352 -43.34 -10.01 39.22
CA PRO A 352 -42.05 -10.69 39.17
C PRO A 352 -41.58 -11.02 40.59
N SER A 353 -41.56 -12.32 40.90
CA SER A 353 -40.82 -12.85 42.04
C SER A 353 -39.33 -12.63 41.82
N THR A 354 -38.72 -11.95 42.79
CA THR A 354 -37.29 -11.70 42.93
C THR A 354 -36.53 -13.03 43.05
N PRO A 355 -35.48 -13.30 42.26
CA PRO A 355 -34.59 -14.42 42.55
C PRO A 355 -33.53 -14.02 43.57
N SER A 356 -33.35 -14.91 44.54
CA SER A 356 -32.42 -14.84 45.66
C SER A 356 -30.98 -14.56 45.24
N ARG A 357 -30.41 -13.52 45.87
CA ARG A 357 -29.00 -13.14 45.81
C ARG A 357 -28.20 -14.08 46.70
N LEU A 358 -27.50 -15.05 46.11
CA LEU A 358 -26.47 -15.84 46.78
C LEU A 358 -25.21 -14.96 46.98
N THR A 359 -24.98 -14.56 48.22
CA THR A 359 -23.74 -13.92 48.68
C THR A 359 -22.67 -14.98 48.94
N ALA A 360 -21.79 -15.22 47.96
CA ALA A 360 -20.55 -15.93 48.19
C ALA A 360 -19.46 -14.94 48.64
N ARG A 361 -19.04 -15.10 49.90
CA ARG A 361 -17.87 -14.47 50.53
C ARG A 361 -16.60 -14.93 49.81
N ILE A 362 -15.72 -14.00 49.43
CA ILE A 362 -14.30 -14.28 49.13
C ILE A 362 -13.43 -13.39 50.03
N PRO A 363 -12.30 -13.92 50.56
CA PRO A 363 -11.54 -13.28 51.63
C PRO A 363 -10.65 -12.15 51.13
N SER A 364 -10.53 -11.12 51.97
CA SER A 364 -9.57 -10.03 51.91
C SER A 364 -8.13 -10.54 52.11
N THR A 365 -7.24 -10.21 51.17
CA THR A 365 -5.78 -10.25 51.36
C THR A 365 -5.15 -8.87 51.11
N PRO A 366 -4.06 -8.54 51.82
CA PRO A 366 -3.58 -7.16 52.01
C PRO A 366 -2.62 -6.69 50.90
N PRO A 367 -2.35 -5.37 50.79
CA PRO A 367 -1.49 -4.82 49.75
C PRO A 367 -0.01 -4.81 50.18
N PRO A 368 0.96 -4.88 49.23
CA PRO A 368 2.30 -4.39 49.49
C PRO A 368 2.60 -3.09 48.74
N TYR A 369 2.98 -2.09 49.54
CA TYR A 369 4.12 -1.19 49.37
C TYR A 369 4.51 -0.73 47.96
N ALA A 370 4.31 0.58 47.72
CA ALA A 370 5.01 1.35 46.70
C ALA A 370 6.29 1.98 47.29
N PRO A 371 7.42 1.99 46.57
CA PRO A 371 8.50 2.93 46.84
C PRO A 371 8.42 4.13 45.90
N SER A 372 8.44 5.32 46.50
CA SER A 372 8.62 6.61 45.85
C SER A 372 10.02 6.73 45.27
N VAL A 373 10.14 7.06 43.98
CA VAL A 373 11.40 7.50 43.37
C VAL A 373 11.21 8.91 42.82
N SER A 374 11.96 9.83 43.42
CA SER A 374 12.13 11.22 43.04
C SER A 374 13.05 11.35 41.82
N THR A 375 12.60 12.04 40.78
CA THR A 375 13.45 12.50 39.66
C THR A 375 14.01 13.89 39.93
N PRO A 376 15.31 14.14 39.70
CA PRO A 376 15.88 15.48 39.75
C PRO A 376 15.77 16.19 38.40
N THR A 377 15.49 17.48 38.48
CA THR A 377 15.40 18.44 37.38
C THR A 377 16.78 19.00 37.05
N THR A 378 17.18 18.99 35.77
CA THR A 378 18.32 19.81 35.27
C THR A 378 18.04 20.29 33.83
N PRO A 379 18.57 21.47 33.44
CA PRO A 379 17.91 22.34 32.47
C PRO A 379 18.45 22.21 31.04
N ARG A 380 17.58 22.71 30.16
CA ARG A 380 17.66 22.85 28.71
C ARG A 380 18.71 23.89 28.32
N GLY A 381 19.76 23.47 27.62
CA GLY A 381 20.67 24.36 26.88
C GLY A 381 20.64 24.01 25.40
N ALA A 382 20.01 24.86 24.58
CA ALA A 382 20.03 24.73 23.13
C ALA A 382 21.22 25.53 22.57
N GLN A 383 22.24 24.83 22.07
CA GLN A 383 23.23 25.41 21.18
C GLN A 383 22.85 25.06 19.73
N ALA A 384 22.66 26.09 18.92
CA ALA A 384 22.46 25.97 17.48
C ALA A 384 23.79 25.62 16.82
N SER A 385 23.87 24.41 16.25
CA SER A 385 24.97 24.00 15.39
C SER A 385 24.61 24.33 13.94
N THR A 386 25.36 25.26 13.35
CA THR A 386 25.39 25.53 11.91
C THR A 386 25.97 24.31 11.19
N ARG A 387 25.13 23.56 10.47
CA ARG A 387 25.56 22.39 9.69
C ARG A 387 25.86 22.83 8.26
N THR A 388 27.12 22.70 7.89
CA THR A 388 27.66 22.87 6.54
C THR A 388 27.05 21.82 5.60
N THR A 389 26.55 22.27 4.45
CA THR A 389 25.97 21.43 3.37
C THR A 389 27.08 20.63 2.68
N GLY A 390 27.13 19.32 2.92
CA GLY A 390 27.82 18.36 2.06
C GLY A 390 26.92 17.89 0.91
N PRO A 391 27.47 17.14 -0.08
CA PRO A 391 26.72 16.67 -1.25
C PRO A 391 25.56 15.75 -0.82
N LEU A 392 24.41 15.94 -1.47
CA LEU A 392 23.17 15.21 -1.23
C LEU A 392 23.37 13.72 -1.56
N LYS A 393 23.41 12.89 -0.51
CA LYS A 393 23.47 11.43 -0.62
C LYS A 393 22.05 10.89 -0.77
N TRP A 394 21.79 10.07 -1.78
CA TRP A 394 20.51 9.40 -1.97
C TRP A 394 20.31 8.36 -0.87
N ALA A 395 19.15 8.37 -0.22
CA ALA A 395 18.75 7.35 0.75
C ALA A 395 17.59 6.54 0.14
N MET A 396 17.94 5.53 -0.66
CA MET A 396 16.99 4.50 -1.06
C MET A 396 16.88 3.51 0.10
N GLU A 397 15.81 3.60 0.88
CA GLU A 397 15.53 2.66 1.97
C GLU A 397 14.66 1.54 1.41
N ILE A 398 15.29 0.41 1.10
CA ILE A 398 14.58 -0.83 0.76
C ILE A 398 14.14 -1.45 2.10
N ASP A 399 12.87 -1.26 2.47
CA ASP A 399 12.31 -1.76 3.74
C ASP A 399 12.37 -3.30 3.88
N SER A 400 12.63 -4.03 2.79
CA SER A 400 12.83 -5.49 2.78
C SER A 400 14.27 -5.96 3.03
N LEU A 401 15.19 -5.07 3.42
CA LEU A 401 16.57 -5.48 3.72
C LEU A 401 16.67 -6.45 4.90
N GLU A 402 15.69 -6.51 5.80
CA GLU A 402 15.70 -7.42 6.97
C GLU A 402 15.78 -8.90 6.58
N CYS A 403 15.33 -9.28 5.38
CA CYS A 403 15.40 -10.65 4.86
C CYS A 403 16.76 -11.02 4.26
N PHE A 404 17.68 -10.06 4.08
CA PHE A 404 19.01 -10.32 3.54
C PHE A 404 19.98 -10.75 4.65
N PRO A 405 20.83 -11.77 4.42
CA PRO A 405 22.00 -12.01 5.26
C PRO A 405 22.83 -10.73 5.44
N ASP A 406 23.33 -10.47 6.65
CA ASP A 406 24.00 -9.20 6.98
C ASP A 406 25.20 -8.86 6.08
N HIS A 407 25.83 -9.86 5.47
CA HIS A 407 26.92 -9.66 4.50
C HIS A 407 26.45 -9.12 3.13
N LEU A 408 25.20 -9.35 2.73
CA LEU A 408 24.63 -8.84 1.48
C LEU A 408 23.99 -7.46 1.63
N LYS A 409 23.54 -7.09 2.84
CA LYS A 409 23.04 -5.73 3.12
C LYS A 409 24.11 -4.67 2.82
N GLY A 410 25.36 -4.95 3.18
CA GLY A 410 26.49 -4.07 2.91
C GLY A 410 26.80 -3.95 1.41
N GLU A 411 26.78 -5.05 0.66
CA GLU A 411 27.06 -5.03 -0.78
C GLU A 411 25.95 -4.38 -1.60
N LEU A 412 24.68 -4.56 -1.24
CA LEU A 412 23.56 -3.93 -1.95
C LEU A 412 23.55 -2.41 -1.74
N VAL A 413 23.79 -1.95 -0.51
CA VAL A 413 23.92 -0.52 -0.20
C VAL A 413 25.16 0.07 -0.89
N LEU A 414 26.29 -0.66 -0.92
CA LEU A 414 27.50 -0.21 -1.61
C LEU A 414 27.39 -0.23 -3.13
N ALA A 415 26.64 -1.17 -3.73
CA ALA A 415 26.36 -1.22 -5.16
C ALA A 415 25.47 -0.04 -5.56
N LEU A 416 24.40 0.22 -4.79
CA LEU A 416 23.53 1.38 -4.98
C LEU A 416 24.26 2.71 -4.72
N GLU A 417 25.19 2.78 -3.75
CA GLU A 417 26.00 3.98 -3.51
C GLU A 417 27.11 4.18 -4.55
N ARG A 418 27.67 3.10 -5.14
CA ARG A 418 28.70 3.17 -6.19
C ARG A 418 28.12 3.59 -7.54
N ASP A 419 26.94 3.12 -7.90
CA ASP A 419 26.29 3.51 -9.16
C ASP A 419 25.68 4.92 -9.11
N VAL A 420 25.53 5.50 -7.91
CA VAL A 420 24.99 6.84 -7.67
C VAL A 420 26.09 7.90 -7.42
N SER A 421 27.35 7.49 -7.21
CA SER A 421 28.48 8.40 -6.91
C SER A 421 29.41 8.65 -8.11
N ILE A 422 28.91 8.56 -9.34
CA ILE A 422 29.66 8.90 -10.57
C ILE A 422 29.09 10.17 -11.20
#